data_AF-A0A662W727-F1
#
_entry.id   AF-A0A662W727-F1
#
_cell.length_a   1.000
_cell.length_b   1.000
_cell.length_c   1.000
_cell.angle_alpha   90.00
_cell.angle_beta   90.00
_cell.angle_gamma   90.00
#
_symmetry.space_group_name_H-M   'P 1'
#
loop_
_entity.id
_entity.type
_entity.pdbx_description
1 polymer ?
#
loop_
_entity_poly.entity_id
_entity_poly.type
_entity_poly.pdbx_seq_one_letter_code
_entity_poly.pdbx_strand_id
1 'polypeptide(L)' 'SVGIIDGRNTRMENVEDLKRKLGKILETSQFKEVHLSPNTGLEFLPRVKAFEKMKLLSELKKVIDEVV' A
#
# COMPACT_ATOMS: atom_id res chain seq x y z
N SER A 1 6.45 7.49 6.27
CA SER A 1 5.37 6.49 6.09
C SER A 1 4.50 6.91 4.92
N VAL A 2 4.12 5.99 4.04
CA VAL A 2 3.32 6.24 2.84
C VAL A 2 1.99 5.51 2.98
N GLY A 3 0.92 6.29 3.15
CA GLY A 3 -0.46 5.79 3.18
C GLY A 3 -0.97 5.46 1.78
N ILE A 4 -0.59 4.30 1.25
CA ILE A 4 -0.81 3.93 -0.16
C ILE A 4 -2.14 3.20 -0.42
N ILE A 5 -2.73 2.60 0.63
CA ILE A 5 -4.05 1.96 0.59
C ILE A 5 -5.10 2.88 1.21
N ASP A 6 -6.28 2.99 0.61
CA ASP A 6 -7.39 3.75 1.15
C ASP A 6 -8.18 2.91 2.16
N GLY A 7 -8.15 3.33 3.42
CA GLY A 7 -8.89 2.70 4.52
C GLY A 7 -10.35 3.14 4.64
N ARG A 8 -10.80 4.12 3.85
CA ARG A 8 -12.14 4.74 3.99
C ARG A 8 -13.24 4.02 3.24
N ASN A 9 -12.91 3.00 2.45
CA ASN A 9 -13.88 2.27 1.65
C ASN A 9 -13.45 0.79 1.47
N THR A 10 -14.38 -0.04 1.00
CA THR A 10 -14.17 -1.49 0.83
C THR A 10 -13.62 -1.88 -0.55
N ARG A 11 -13.46 -0.93 -1.47
CA ARG A 11 -12.92 -1.17 -2.81
C ARG A 11 -11.45 -1.52 -2.69
N MET A 12 -11.06 -2.62 -3.34
CA MET A 12 -9.66 -3.02 -3.42
C MET A 12 -8.94 -2.20 -4.48
N GLU A 13 -7.74 -1.77 -4.13
CA GLU A 13 -6.84 -1.07 -5.02
C GLU A 13 -6.26 -2.04 -6.07
N ASN A 14 -5.97 -1.52 -7.25
CA ASN A 14 -5.28 -2.27 -8.29
C ASN A 14 -3.76 -2.28 -7.99
N VAL A 15 -3.16 -3.47 -7.95
CA VAL A 15 -1.72 -3.66 -7.65
C VAL A 15 -0.82 -2.86 -8.60
N GLU A 16 -1.09 -2.87 -9.89
CA GLU A 16 -0.26 -2.17 -10.88
C GLU A 16 -0.33 -0.66 -10.72
N ASP A 17 -1.51 -0.12 -10.37
CA ASP A 17 -1.67 1.30 -10.07
C ASP A 17 -0.88 1.71 -8.82
N LEU A 18 -0.86 0.86 -7.80
CA LEU A 18 -0.08 1.09 -6.58
C LEU A 18 1.42 1.08 -6.87
N LYS A 19 1.91 0.12 -7.68
CA LYS A 19 3.32 0.07 -8.10
C LYS A 19 3.73 1.35 -8.82
N ARG A 20 2.94 1.80 -9.80
CA ARG A 20 3.24 3.04 -10.55
C ARG A 20 3.26 4.26 -9.64
N LYS A 21 2.33 4.35 -8.68
CA LYS A 21 2.31 5.46 -7.71
C LYS A 21 3.52 5.41 -6.79
N LEU A 22 3.87 4.24 -6.27
CA LEU A 22 4.99 4.10 -5.38
C LEU A 22 6.33 4.33 -6.08
N GLY A 23 6.51 3.82 -7.30
CA GLY A 23 7.71 4.08 -8.11
C GLY A 23 7.97 5.58 -8.27
N LYS A 24 6.93 6.34 -8.64
CA LYS A 24 7.01 7.81 -8.70
C LYS A 24 7.40 8.45 -7.38
N ILE A 25 6.89 7.95 -6.25
CA ILE A 25 7.26 8.45 -4.92
C ILE A 25 8.74 8.17 -4.66
N LEU A 26 9.20 6.93 -4.87
CA LEU A 26 10.57 6.51 -4.62
C LEU A 26 11.58 7.24 -5.52
N GLU A 27 11.20 7.62 -6.74
CA GLU A 27 12.04 8.42 -7.64
C GLU A 27 12.29 9.86 -7.13
N THR A 28 11.43 10.40 -6.26
CA THR A 28 11.55 11.81 -5.82
C THR A 28 12.70 12.08 -4.85
N SER A 29 13.22 11.05 -4.15
CA SER A 29 14.24 11.21 -3.12
C SER A 29 14.92 9.89 -2.78
N GLN A 30 16.15 9.96 -2.27
CA GLN A 30 16.83 8.81 -1.69
C GLN A 30 16.27 8.49 -0.31
N PHE A 31 15.21 7.69 -0.27
CA PHE A 31 14.68 7.17 0.99
C PHE A 31 15.60 6.07 1.53
N LYS A 32 16.01 6.18 2.80
CA LYS A 32 16.71 5.09 3.50
C LYS A 32 15.76 3.96 3.89
N GLU A 33 14.52 4.32 4.23
CA GLU A 33 13.47 3.38 4.64
C GLU A 33 12.11 3.96 4.28
N VAL A 34 11.20 3.09 3.82
CA VAL A 34 9.81 3.47 3.51
C VAL A 34 8.86 2.47 4.16
N HIS A 35 8.07 2.96 5.11
CA HIS A 35 6.97 2.20 5.69
C HIS A 35 5.72 2.37 4.83
N LEU A 36 5.15 1.26 4.38
CA LEU A 36 3.86 1.25 3.69
C LEU A 36 2.74 1.03 4.70
N SER A 37 1.69 1.83 4.60
CA SER A 37 0.52 1.73 5.47
C SER A 37 -0.77 2.04 4.70
N PRO A 38 -1.94 1.77 5.28
CA PRO A 38 -3.15 2.46 4.87
C PRO A 38 -3.06 3.96 5.19
N ASN A 39 -3.91 4.77 4.56
CA ASN A 39 -3.99 6.22 4.79
C ASN A 39 -4.72 6.58 6.11
N THR A 40 -5.43 5.64 6.71
CA THR A 40 -6.18 5.79 7.97
C THR A 40 -6.39 4.43 8.62
N GLY A 41 -6.95 4.41 9.84
CA GLY A 41 -7.31 3.17 10.53
C GLY A 41 -8.37 2.36 9.76
N LEU A 42 -8.40 1.05 9.98
CA LEU A 42 -9.31 0.13 9.28
C LEU A 42 -10.52 -0.29 10.14
N GLU A 43 -10.72 0.33 11.30
CA GLU A 43 -11.76 0.00 12.28
C GLU A 43 -13.19 0.13 11.73
N PHE A 44 -13.37 0.94 10.68
CA PHE A 44 -14.66 1.13 10.01
C PHE A 44 -14.94 0.12 8.89
N LEU A 45 -13.96 -0.71 8.53
CA LEU A 45 -14.14 -1.74 7.50
C LEU A 45 -14.59 -3.06 8.12
N PRO A 46 -15.41 -3.85 7.40
CA PRO A 46 -15.61 -5.25 7.75
C PRO A 46 -14.26 -5.96 7.87
N ARG A 47 -14.08 -6.80 8.90
CA ARG A 47 -12.81 -7.48 9.21
C ARG A 47 -12.17 -8.15 7.99
N VAL A 48 -12.99 -8.79 7.15
CA VAL A 48 -12.52 -9.44 5.90
C VAL A 48 -11.88 -8.43 4.95
N LYS A 49 -12.48 -7.25 4.78
CA LYS A 49 -11.96 -6.18 3.92
C LYS A 49 -10.70 -5.52 4.50
N ALA A 50 -10.66 -5.33 5.82
CA ALA A 50 -9.43 -4.88 6.48
C ALA A 50 -8.28 -5.88 6.25
N PHE A 51 -8.55 -7.17 6.38
CA PHE A 51 -7.57 -8.23 6.13
C PHE A 51 -7.09 -8.28 4.67
N GLU A 52 -8.01 -8.20 3.71
CA GLU A 52 -7.68 -8.14 2.28
C GLU A 52 -6.78 -6.94 1.95
N LYS A 53 -7.05 -5.77 2.53
CA LYS A 53 -6.20 -4.57 2.37
C LYS A 53 -4.81 -4.74 2.96
N MET A 54 -4.69 -5.38 4.11
CA MET A 54 -3.38 -5.69 4.69
C MET A 54 -2.62 -6.74 3.88
N LYS A 55 -3.32 -7.72 3.31
CA LYS A 55 -2.73 -8.70 2.39
C LYS A 55 -2.20 -8.02 1.13
N LEU A 56 -2.96 -7.08 0.56
CA LEU A 56 -2.53 -6.28 -0.59
C LEU A 56 -1.27 -5.46 -0.31
N LEU A 57 -1.13 -4.87 0.89
CA LEU A 57 0.12 -4.21 1.31
C LEU A 57 1.30 -5.19 1.34
N SER A 58 1.10 -6.41 1.85
CA SER A 58 2.13 -7.44 1.88
C SER A 58 2.55 -7.90 0.49
N GLU A 59 1.60 -8.06 -0.43
CA GLU A 59 1.86 -8.39 -1.83
C GLU A 59 2.62 -7.26 -2.53
N LEU A 60 2.25 -6.01 -2.29
CA LEU A 60 2.94 -4.85 -2.85
C LEU A 60 4.40 -4.80 -2.39
N LYS A 61 4.68 -5.08 -1.11
CA LYS A 61 6.06 -5.17 -0.58
C LYS A 61 6.90 -6.19 -1.36
N LYS A 62 6.39 -7.41 -1.55
CA LYS A 62 7.13 -8.48 -2.24
C LYS A 62 7.55 -8.07 -3.64
N VAL A 63 6.67 -7.41 -4.38
CA VAL A 63 7.00 -7.00 -5.74
C VAL A 63 8.04 -5.88 -5.78
N ILE A 64 8.09 -5.02 -4.77
CA ILE A 64 9.13 -3.98 -4.70
C ILE A 64 10.48 -4.62 -4.37
N ASP A 65 10.53 -5.56 -3.43
CA ASP A 65 11.76 -6.30 -3.08
C ASP A 65 12.30 -7.13 -4.26
N GLU A 66 11.47 -7.48 -5.25
CA GLU A 66 11.90 -8.15 -6.49
C GLU A 66 12.42 -7.18 -7.56
N VAL A 67 12.12 -5.88 -7.45
CA VAL A 67 12.42 -4.84 -8.45
C VAL A 67 13.56 -3.92 -8.02
N VAL A 68 13.80 -3.79 -6.71
CA VAL A 68 14.86 -2.97 -6.09
C VAL A 68 15.97 -3.86 -5.56
#